data_AF-A0A948WE26-F1
#
_entry.id   AF-A0A948WE26-F1
#
_cell.length_a   1.000
_cell.length_b   1.000
_cell.length_c   1.000
_cell.angle_alpha   90.00
_cell.angle_beta   90.00
_cell.angle_gamma   90.00
#
_symmetry.space_group_name_H-M   'P 1'
#
loop_
_entity.id
_entity.type
_entity.pdbx_description
1 polymer ?
#
loop_
_entity_poly.entity_id
_entity_poly.type
_entity_poly.pdbx_seq_one_letter_code
_entity_poly.pdbx_strand_id
1 'polypeptide(L)'
;MVHIDAMELTLPKSLSERLSTRDAALHLAIGLFISEEATLGQAASTAGLSQSDFLRELGRRGIAMHYGEHELAEDLRMVDALSAR
;
A
#
# COMPACT_ATOMS: atom_id res chain seq x y z
N MET A 1 15.52 -16.53 3.35
CA MET A 1 14.20 -17.15 3.62
C MET A 1 13.38 -16.09 4.33
N VAL A 2 12.47 -15.42 3.61
CA VAL A 2 11.61 -14.39 4.21
C VAL A 2 10.51 -15.14 4.97
N HIS A 3 10.48 -15.00 6.29
CA HIS A 3 9.35 -15.47 7.09
C HIS A 3 8.12 -14.65 6.67
N ILE A 4 7.19 -15.29 5.97
CA ILE A 4 5.84 -14.75 5.79
C ILE A 4 5.07 -15.16 7.03
N ASP A 5 5.34 -14.49 8.16
CA ASP A 5 4.46 -14.57 9.31
C ASP A 5 3.18 -13.83 8.92
N ALA A 6 2.14 -14.59 8.61
CA ALA A 6 0.84 -14.04 8.29
C ALA A 6 0.31 -13.31 9.54
N MET A 7 -0.13 -12.06 9.36
CA MET A 7 -0.72 -11.27 10.42
C MET A 7 -1.99 -11.95 10.96
N GLU A 8 -2.07 -12.14 12.28
CA GLU A 8 -3.29 -12.59 12.95
C GLU A 8 -4.16 -11.38 13.31
N LEU A 9 -5.40 -11.36 12.80
CA LEU A 9 -6.33 -10.26 13.02
C LEU A 9 -7.65 -10.82 13.54
N THR A 10 -8.00 -10.46 14.78
CA THR A 10 -9.29 -10.83 15.39
C THR A 10 -10.29 -9.72 15.17
N LEU A 11 -11.39 -10.05 14.48
CA LEU A 11 -12.45 -9.10 14.20
C LEU A 11 -13.62 -9.26 15.18
N PRO A 12 -14.24 -8.16 15.64
CA PRO A 12 -15.55 -8.20 16.27
C PRO A 12 -16.58 -8.91 15.38
N LYS A 13 -17.55 -9.62 15.99
CA LYS A 13 -18.57 -10.39 15.26
C LYS A 13 -19.28 -9.57 14.18
N SER A 14 -19.70 -8.36 14.53
CA SER A 14 -20.37 -7.42 13.63
C SER A 14 -19.57 -7.06 12.37
N LEU A 15 -18.24 -7.12 12.43
CA LEU A 15 -17.36 -6.89 11.28
C LEU A 15 -17.09 -8.20 10.53
N SER A 16 -16.87 -9.31 11.22
CA SER A 16 -16.61 -10.61 10.58
C SER A 16 -17.77 -11.13 9.71
N GLU A 17 -19.00 -10.69 9.96
CA GLU A 17 -20.17 -11.00 9.13
C GLU A 17 -20.12 -10.34 7.74
N ARG A 18 -19.34 -9.27 7.58
CA ARG A 18 -19.31 -8.42 6.37
C ARG A 18 -17.92 -8.26 5.77
N LEU A 19 -16.88 -8.62 6.52
CA LEU A 19 -15.49 -8.42 6.17
C LEU A 19 -14.68 -9.66 6.55
N SER A 20 -14.08 -10.30 5.55
CA SER A 20 -13.18 -11.43 5.82
C SER A 20 -11.91 -10.94 6.52
N THR A 21 -11.26 -11.79 7.32
CA THR A 21 -9.97 -11.47 7.95
C THR A 21 -8.92 -11.07 6.91
N ARG A 22 -8.94 -11.69 5.72
CA ARG A 22 -8.05 -11.36 4.61
C ARG A 22 -8.29 -9.94 4.08
N ASP A 23 -9.56 -9.57 3.88
CA ASP A 23 -9.91 -8.22 3.41
C ASP A 23 -9.60 -7.17 4.47
N ALA A 24 -9.82 -7.48 5.75
CA ALA A 24 -9.42 -6.62 6.86
C ALA A 24 -7.90 -6.40 6.91
N ALA A 25 -7.12 -7.47 6.72
CA ALA A 25 -5.67 -7.39 6.65
C ALA A 25 -5.20 -6.53 5.47
N LEU A 26 -5.84 -6.68 4.30
CA LEU A 26 -5.56 -5.85 3.14
C LEU A 26 -5.90 -4.38 3.39
N HIS A 27 -7.05 -4.08 4.00
CA HIS A 27 -7.42 -2.70 4.34
C HIS A 27 -6.45 -2.07 5.33
N LEU A 28 -6.02 -2.81 6.35
CA LEU A 28 -5.01 -2.33 7.30
C LEU A 28 -3.67 -2.07 6.61
N ALA A 29 -3.21 -3.02 5.79
CA ALA A 29 -1.96 -2.88 5.03
C ALA A 29 -1.97 -1.64 4.11
N ILE A 30 -3.10 -1.39 3.43
CA ILE A 30 -3.28 -0.18 2.61
C ILE A 30 -3.21 1.07 3.48
N GLY A 31 -3.89 1.08 4.62
CA GLY A 31 -3.85 2.20 5.56
C GLY A 31 -2.44 2.52 6.01
N LEU A 32 -1.68 1.50 6.45
CA LEU A 32 -0.29 1.63 6.89
C LEU A 32 0.64 2.11 5.77
N PHE A 33 0.40 1.71 4.52
CA PHE A 33 1.16 2.17 3.37
C PHE A 33 0.89 3.65 3.08
N ILE A 34 -0.38 4.05 3.02
CA ILE A 34 -0.79 5.44 2.75
C ILE A 34 -0.35 6.39 3.86
N SER A 35 -0.35 5.94 5.12
CA SER A 35 0.12 6.75 6.25
C SER A 35 1.65 6.77 6.40
N GLU A 36 2.38 6.17 5.46
CA GLU A 36 3.84 6.04 5.47
C GLU A 36 4.40 5.32 6.72
N GLU A 37 3.54 4.59 7.46
CA GLU A 37 3.93 3.78 8.61
C GLU A 37 4.53 2.42 8.21
N ALA A 38 4.28 1.98 6.98
CA ALA A 38 4.84 0.77 6.41
C ALA A 38 5.35 1.01 4.99
N THR A 39 6.55 0.48 4.70
CA THR A 39 7.04 0.37 3.32
C THR A 39 6.17 -0.57 2.49
N LEU A 40 6.27 -0.49 1.17
CA LEU A 40 5.56 -1.39 0.24
C LEU A 40 5.73 -2.87 0.60
N GLY A 41 6.96 -3.29 0.94
CA GLY A 41 7.26 -4.67 1.33
C GLY A 41 6.61 -5.08 2.65
N GLN A 42 6.63 -4.21 3.64
CA GLN A 42 5.98 -4.45 4.94
C GLN A 42 4.47 -4.54 4.77
N ALA A 43 3.85 -3.60 4.06
CA ALA A 43 2.41 -3.60 3.81
C ALA A 43 1.97 -4.84 3.01
N ALA A 44 2.72 -5.23 1.98
CA ALA A 44 2.45 -6.47 1.23
C ALA A 44 2.50 -7.70 2.15
N SER A 45 3.51 -7.79 3.01
CA SER A 45 3.63 -8.86 4.01
C SER A 45 2.45 -8.86 5.00
N THR A 46 2.03 -7.69 5.48
CA THR A 46 0.86 -7.52 6.36
C THR A 46 -0.42 -8.05 5.70
N ALA A 47 -0.59 -7.83 4.40
CA ALA A 47 -1.73 -8.35 3.64
C ALA A 47 -1.58 -9.85 3.26
N GLY A 48 -0.45 -10.49 3.56
CA GLY A 48 -0.13 -11.85 3.09
C GLY A 48 0.00 -11.94 1.57
N LEU A 49 0.45 -10.85 0.92
CA LEU A 49 0.59 -10.74 -0.53
C LEU A 49 2.06 -10.61 -0.94
N SER A 50 2.35 -10.96 -2.20
CA SER A 50 3.57 -10.51 -2.84
C SER A 50 3.51 -8.98 -3.02
N GLN A 51 4.67 -8.31 -3.14
CA GLN A 51 4.68 -6.87 -3.46
C GLN A 51 3.93 -6.58 -4.76
N SER A 52 4.11 -7.40 -5.78
CA SER A 52 3.45 -7.25 -7.09
C SER A 52 1.92 -7.35 -6.99
N ASP A 53 1.39 -8.23 -6.13
CA ASP A 53 -0.05 -8.37 -5.93
C ASP A 53 -0.61 -7.25 -5.07
N PHE A 54 0.15 -6.79 -4.06
CA PHE A 54 -0.24 -5.61 -3.29
C PHE A 54 -0.33 -4.36 -4.19
N LEU A 55 0.65 -4.16 -5.08
CA LEU A 55 0.62 -3.11 -6.10
C LEU A 55 -0.61 -3.19 -7.01
N ARG A 56 -1.01 -4.40 -7.39
CA ARG A 56 -2.23 -4.64 -8.17
C ARG A 56 -3.47 -4.24 -7.40
N GLU A 57 -3.54 -4.52 -6.10
CA GLU A 57 -4.66 -4.13 -5.24
C GLU A 57 -4.75 -2.61 -5.06
N LEU A 58 -3.62 -1.91 -4.94
CA LEU A 58 -3.54 -0.45 -4.93
C LEU A 58 -4.08 0.14 -6.24
N GLY A 59 -3.58 -0.36 -7.38
CA GLY A 59 -4.02 0.07 -8.70
C GLY A 59 -5.51 -0.16 -8.95
N ARG A 60 -6.05 -1.33 -8.56
CA ARG A 60 -7.49 -1.63 -8.64
C ARG A 60 -8.36 -0.68 -7.83
N ARG A 61 -7.83 -0.07 -6.77
CA ARG A 61 -8.51 0.88 -5.89
C ARG A 61 -8.24 2.34 -6.27
N GLY A 62 -7.44 2.60 -7.30
CA GLY A 62 -7.04 3.95 -7.68
C GLY A 62 -6.15 4.64 -6.64
N ILE A 63 -5.47 3.88 -5.80
CA ILE A 63 -4.55 4.43 -4.80
C ILE A 63 -3.21 4.67 -5.49
N ALA A 64 -2.85 5.93 -5.67
CA ALA A 64 -1.56 6.32 -6.20
C ALA A 64 -0.45 5.90 -5.23
N MET A 65 0.67 5.40 -5.75
CA MET A 65 1.80 4.89 -4.96
C MET A 65 2.64 5.98 -4.26
N HIS A 66 2.04 7.12 -3.95
CA HIS A 66 2.72 8.41 -3.74
C HIS A 66 3.34 8.92 -5.03
N TYR A 67 2.49 9.61 -5.77
CA TYR A 67 2.91 10.75 -6.60
C TYR A 67 2.12 11.92 -6.01
N GLY A 68 2.51 12.32 -4.81
CA GLY A 68 1.92 13.47 -4.13
C GLY A 68 2.32 14.75 -4.86
N GLU A 69 1.73 15.88 -4.44
CA GLU A 69 2.09 17.18 -5.01
C GLU A 69 3.59 17.47 -4.88
N HIS A 70 4.26 16.90 -3.87
CA HIS A 70 5.70 17.08 -3.65
C HIS A 70 6.54 16.33 -4.69
N GLU A 71 6.30 15.02 -4.91
CA GLU A 71 7.03 14.28 -5.95
C GLU A 71 6.72 14.81 -7.35
N LEU A 72 5.46 15.21 -7.62
CA LEU A 72 5.10 15.89 -8.88
C LEU A 72 5.88 17.20 -9.05
N ALA A 73 6.03 17.99 -7.98
CA ALA A 73 6.78 19.24 -8.04
C ALA A 73 8.29 19.01 -8.20
N GLU A 74 8.84 17.89 -7.73
CA GLU A 74 10.23 17.51 -7.99
C GLU A 74 10.44 17.04 -9.43
N ASP A 75 9.53 16.22 -9.95
CA ASP A 75 9.61 15.74 -11.33
C ASP A 75 9.42 16.88 -12.35
N LEU A 76 8.52 17.83 -12.08
CA LEU A 76 8.39 19.04 -12.90
C LEU A 76 9.68 19.88 -12.87
N ARG A 77 10.31 20.04 -11.70
CA ARG A 77 11.61 20.73 -11.59
C ARG A 77 12.70 20.02 -12.39
N MET A 78 12.73 18.69 -12.36
CA MET A 78 13.67 17.89 -13.16
C MET A 78 13.44 18.07 -14.67
N VAL A 79 12.19 18.05 -15.12
CA VAL A 79 11.83 18.27 -16.53
C VAL A 79 12.24 19.67 -16.99
N ASP A 80 11.97 20.71 -16.20
CA ASP A 80 12.38 22.09 -16.51
C ASP A 80 13.91 22.22 -16.62
N ALA A 81 14.65 21.59 -15.70
CA ALA A 81 16.12 21.60 -15.73
C ALA A 81 16.72 20.88 -16.95
N LEU A 82 16.07 19.82 -17.44
CA LEU A 82 16.45 19.11 -18.66
C LEU A 82 16.12 19.91 -19.92
N SER A 83 15.00 20.64 -19.91
CA SER A 83 14.50 21.42 -21.05
C SER A 83 15.22 22.76 -21.24
N ALA A 84 15.90 23.24 -20.19
CA ALA A 84 16.69 24.48 -20.21
C ALA A 84 18.13 24.31 -20.74
N ARG A 85 18.49 23.13 -21.24
CA ARG A 85 19.78 22.81 -21.88
C ARG A 85 19.66 22.75 -23.39
#